data_AF-A0A966WSU1-F1
#
_entry.id   AF-A0A966WSU1-F1
#
_cell.length_a   1.000
_cell.length_b   1.000
_cell.length_c   1.000
_cell.angle_alpha   90.00
_cell.angle_beta   90.00
_cell.angle_gamma   90.00
#
_symmetry.space_group_name_H-M   'P 1'
#
loop_
_entity.id
_entity.type
_entity.pdbx_description
1 polymer ?
#
loop_
_entity_poly.entity_id
_entity_poly.type
_entity_poly.pdbx_seq_one_letter_code
_entity_poly.pdbx_strand_id
1 'polypeptide(L)'
;MANLLGGILAGLRLRASGVGSDGDPYMPVVGVMPAFGAADVLGRLKTARQQNVYDADFEYGPQPLRWEGLVLGSATITHLPGEGGVRMRVTTAAGDATIRQSRPYHRYQPGKTMFMATAVNLGAALSGQVQRIGFLDDGNGCFFEQGNPSVANPFGMAVVVRSDAGGLPVDTRIELPNWNGDASPRPSIDWTRIQMLFVEYAWYGAGMVRWGVFIDGVAQVLHQIGFGNRAGQARPWARTGNLPVRYEQRNLTAQATSNDMTHYGVSVCIEGGVDDQRGFTYGYGMALQTPRRTVAA
;
A
#
# COMPACT_ATOMS: atom_id res chain seq x y z
N MET A 1 19.89 51.98 -9.37
CA MET A 1 18.49 51.89 -9.85
C MET A 1 18.39 50.76 -10.86
N ALA A 2 17.38 49.89 -10.72
CA ALA A 2 16.97 48.75 -11.56
C ALA A 2 17.94 47.54 -11.62
N ASN A 3 17.52 46.27 -11.50
CA ASN A 3 16.20 45.68 -11.28
C ASN A 3 16.34 44.24 -10.75
N LEU A 4 15.38 43.86 -9.91
CA LEU A 4 15.10 42.54 -9.37
C LEU A 4 14.54 41.57 -10.44
N LEU A 5 14.55 40.26 -10.10
CA LEU A 5 13.76 39.14 -10.65
C LEU A 5 14.34 38.36 -11.86
N GLY A 6 14.91 37.19 -11.56
CA GLY A 6 15.07 36.08 -12.50
C GLY A 6 14.76 34.76 -11.79
N GLY A 7 13.52 34.30 -11.91
CA GLY A 7 13.00 33.12 -11.22
C GLY A 7 13.67 31.81 -11.61
N ILE A 8 13.73 30.90 -10.65
CA ILE A 8 14.12 29.50 -10.80
C ILE A 8 13.02 28.80 -11.61
N LEU A 9 13.17 28.70 -12.94
CA LEU A 9 12.54 27.65 -13.73
C LEU A 9 13.52 26.48 -13.84
N ALA A 10 13.42 25.52 -12.92
CA ALA A 10 13.98 24.19 -13.12
C ALA A 10 13.11 23.46 -14.17
N GLY A 11 13.32 23.78 -15.45
CA GLY A 11 12.72 23.07 -16.56
C GLY A 11 13.21 21.63 -16.59
N LEU A 12 12.26 20.68 -16.58
CA LEU A 12 12.47 19.25 -16.81
C LEU A 12 13.32 19.05 -18.08
N ARG A 13 14.60 18.69 -17.91
CA ARG A 13 15.46 18.32 -19.05
C ARG A 13 15.30 16.84 -19.33
N LEU A 14 14.57 16.51 -20.38
CA LEU A 14 14.56 15.18 -21.00
C LEU A 14 15.95 14.91 -21.61
N ARG A 15 16.72 13.98 -21.05
CA ARG A 15 17.96 13.50 -21.67
C ARG A 15 17.60 12.33 -22.57
N ALA A 16 17.53 12.56 -23.88
CA ALA A 16 17.48 11.48 -24.85
C ALA A 16 18.84 10.76 -24.85
N SER A 17 18.92 9.54 -24.35
CA SER A 17 20.04 8.65 -24.63
C SER A 17 19.69 7.80 -25.84
N GLY A 18 19.97 8.31 -27.04
CA GLY A 18 19.87 7.55 -28.27
C GLY A 18 21.15 7.71 -29.07
N VAL A 19 21.92 6.64 -29.21
CA VAL A 19 22.76 6.43 -30.39
C VAL A 19 21.92 5.56 -31.30
N GLY A 20 21.14 6.18 -32.19
CA GLY A 20 20.48 5.48 -33.29
C GLY A 20 21.39 5.57 -34.50
N SER A 21 21.89 4.43 -34.98
CA SER A 21 22.44 4.33 -36.33
C SER A 21 21.29 4.38 -37.33
N ASP A 22 21.36 5.32 -38.28
CA ASP A 22 20.40 5.49 -39.38
C ASP A 22 20.15 4.15 -40.10
N GLY A 23 18.95 3.57 -39.94
CA GLY A 23 18.58 2.35 -40.66
C GLY A 23 17.44 1.49 -40.10
N ASP A 24 16.94 1.74 -38.89
CA ASP A 24 15.82 0.96 -38.34
C ASP A 24 14.46 1.64 -38.60
N PRO A 25 13.55 1.06 -39.40
CA PRO A 25 12.20 1.59 -39.59
C PRO A 25 11.32 1.49 -38.33
N TYR A 26 11.79 0.83 -37.27
CA TYR A 26 11.20 0.89 -35.94
C TYR A 26 12.05 1.76 -35.04
N MET A 27 11.83 3.08 -35.09
CA MET A 27 12.19 3.91 -33.95
C MET A 27 11.53 3.28 -32.72
N PRO A 28 12.27 2.92 -31.65
CA PRO A 28 11.61 2.59 -30.41
C PRO A 28 10.83 3.85 -30.06
N VAL A 29 9.49 3.74 -30.05
CA VAL A 29 8.67 4.75 -29.38
C VAL A 29 9.22 4.75 -27.98
N VAL A 30 10.04 5.76 -27.66
CA VAL A 30 10.44 6.06 -26.30
C VAL A 30 9.12 6.42 -25.65
N GLY A 31 8.46 5.41 -25.09
CA GLY A 31 7.23 5.59 -24.36
C GLY A 31 7.53 6.67 -23.34
N VAL A 32 6.91 7.82 -23.50
CA VAL A 32 6.92 8.86 -22.48
C VAL A 32 6.12 8.26 -21.35
N MET A 33 6.79 7.48 -20.51
CA MET A 33 6.24 7.07 -19.24
C MET A 33 5.97 8.40 -18.52
N PRO A 34 4.70 8.70 -18.21
CA PRO A 34 4.39 9.95 -17.55
C PRO A 34 5.17 9.96 -16.23
N ALA A 35 5.62 11.15 -15.82
CA ALA A 35 6.46 11.32 -14.64
C ALA A 35 5.92 10.53 -13.43
N PHE A 36 6.81 10.04 -12.56
CA PHE A 36 6.44 9.25 -11.38
C PHE A 36 5.26 9.92 -10.64
N GLY A 37 4.16 9.18 -10.47
CA GLY A 37 2.89 9.68 -9.89
C GLY A 37 1.79 10.03 -10.90
N ALA A 38 2.11 10.28 -12.17
CA ALA A 38 1.13 10.53 -13.23
C ALA A 38 0.65 9.25 -13.94
N ALA A 39 1.40 8.14 -13.86
CA ALA A 39 0.93 6.81 -14.26
C ALA A 39 0.42 5.99 -13.07
N ASP A 40 -0.68 5.26 -13.28
CA ASP A 40 -1.07 4.15 -12.41
C ASP A 40 -0.05 3.01 -12.47
N VAL A 41 -0.20 2.00 -11.60
CA VAL A 41 0.74 0.87 -11.63
C VAL A 41 0.70 0.15 -12.98
N LEU A 42 -0.44 0.10 -13.67
CA LEU A 42 -0.57 -0.50 -15.01
C LEU A 42 0.08 0.33 -16.14
N GLY A 43 0.74 1.45 -15.82
CA GLY A 43 1.46 2.29 -16.78
C GLY A 43 0.56 3.26 -17.56
N ARG A 44 -0.70 3.41 -17.15
CA ARG A 44 -1.66 4.29 -17.82
C ARG A 44 -1.66 5.66 -17.16
N LEU A 45 -1.75 6.72 -17.96
CA LEU A 45 -1.94 8.07 -17.45
C LEU A 45 -3.23 8.15 -16.61
N LYS A 46 -3.13 8.69 -15.40
CA LYS A 46 -4.27 8.92 -14.52
C LYS A 46 -5.12 10.08 -15.05
N THR A 47 -6.23 9.76 -15.71
CA THR A 47 -7.18 10.75 -16.26
C THR A 47 -8.58 10.69 -15.63
N ALA A 48 -8.85 9.68 -14.81
CA ALA A 48 -10.12 9.52 -14.14
C ALA A 48 -10.24 10.48 -12.95
N ARG A 49 -11.48 10.94 -12.66
CA ARG A 49 -11.74 11.68 -11.43
C ARG A 49 -11.52 10.77 -10.23
N GLN A 50 -10.71 11.21 -9.28
CA GLN A 50 -10.52 10.48 -8.02
C GLN A 50 -11.86 10.38 -7.28
N GLN A 51 -12.28 9.15 -7.01
CA GLN A 51 -13.47 8.82 -6.23
C GLN A 51 -13.11 7.78 -5.18
N ASN A 52 -13.42 8.09 -3.93
CA ASN A 52 -13.24 7.16 -2.83
C ASN A 52 -14.32 6.09 -2.90
N VAL A 53 -13.90 4.82 -2.90
CA VAL A 53 -14.77 3.66 -2.70
C VAL A 53 -14.99 3.44 -1.20
N TYR A 54 -14.04 3.90 -0.39
CA TYR A 54 -14.13 3.93 1.05
C TYR A 54 -13.28 5.06 1.60
N ASP A 55 -13.79 5.75 2.59
CA ASP A 55 -13.13 6.86 3.28
C ASP A 55 -13.51 6.84 4.75
N ALA A 56 -12.59 7.14 5.65
CA ALA A 56 -12.93 7.34 7.05
C ALA A 56 -12.07 8.46 7.61
N ASP A 57 -12.72 9.44 8.23
CA ASP A 57 -12.12 10.27 9.27
C ASP A 57 -12.33 9.61 10.65
N PHE A 58 -11.61 10.06 11.66
CA PHE A 58 -11.88 9.66 13.04
C PHE A 58 -11.93 10.90 13.92
N GLU A 59 -12.58 11.96 13.42
CA GLU A 59 -12.72 13.22 14.14
C GLU A 59 -13.61 13.03 15.39
N TYR A 60 -14.73 12.33 15.23
CA TYR A 60 -15.77 12.23 16.26
C TYR A 60 -15.86 10.86 16.96
N GLY A 61 -14.99 9.92 16.62
CA GLY A 61 -14.97 8.63 17.31
C GLY A 61 -14.30 7.51 16.53
N PRO A 62 -14.29 6.30 17.11
CA PRO A 62 -13.65 5.13 16.51
C PRO A 62 -14.46 4.47 15.38
N GLN A 63 -15.60 5.04 14.98
CA GLN A 63 -16.50 4.56 13.92
C GLN A 63 -16.80 3.04 13.98
N PRO A 64 -17.40 2.53 15.08
CA PRO A 64 -17.54 1.10 15.34
C PRO A 64 -18.56 0.38 14.45
N LEU A 65 -19.25 1.07 13.53
CA LEU A 65 -20.08 0.45 12.48
C LEU A 65 -19.28 0.15 11.21
N ARG A 66 -18.17 0.87 10.99
CA ARG A 66 -17.34 0.77 9.77
C ARG A 66 -15.99 0.12 10.04
N TRP A 67 -15.54 0.17 11.30
CA TRP A 67 -14.27 -0.37 11.77
C TRP A 67 -14.47 -1.35 12.92
N GLU A 68 -13.70 -2.42 12.87
CA GLU A 68 -13.59 -3.42 13.92
C GLU A 68 -12.28 -3.24 14.68
N GLY A 69 -12.34 -3.41 16.00
CA GLY A 69 -11.19 -3.33 16.88
C GLY A 69 -11.01 -4.65 17.63
N LEU A 70 -9.79 -5.20 17.61
CA LEU A 70 -9.37 -6.30 18.47
C LEU A 70 -8.33 -5.78 19.45
N VAL A 71 -8.50 -6.17 20.71
CA VAL A 71 -7.55 -5.89 21.80
C VAL A 71 -7.21 -7.21 22.47
N LEU A 72 -5.92 -7.50 22.61
CA LEU A 72 -5.41 -8.64 23.37
C LEU A 72 -4.55 -8.14 24.54
N GLY A 73 -4.62 -8.83 25.66
CA GLY A 73 -3.87 -8.47 26.87
C GLY A 73 -4.37 -7.18 27.51
N SER A 74 -3.45 -6.33 27.95
CA SER A 74 -3.75 -5.04 28.61
C SER A 74 -3.66 -3.85 27.65
N ALA A 75 -3.62 -4.11 26.35
CA ALA A 75 -3.60 -3.09 25.32
C ALA A 75 -4.91 -2.27 25.29
N THR A 76 -4.92 -1.12 24.62
CA THR A 76 -6.11 -0.27 24.51
C THR A 76 -6.25 0.37 23.14
N ILE A 77 -7.49 0.59 22.72
CA ILE A 77 -7.85 1.36 21.53
C ILE A 77 -8.75 2.52 21.98
N THR A 78 -8.27 3.76 21.82
CA THR A 78 -8.94 4.95 22.38
C THR A 78 -8.99 6.06 21.34
N HIS A 79 -10.15 6.71 21.20
CA HIS A 79 -10.29 7.91 20.35
C HIS A 79 -9.68 9.13 21.03
N LEU A 80 -9.01 9.98 20.25
CA LEU A 80 -8.37 11.22 20.71
C LEU A 80 -9.17 12.44 20.24
N PRO A 81 -10.17 12.93 21.00
CA PRO A 81 -11.05 14.00 20.54
C PRO A 81 -10.34 15.34 20.29
N GLY A 82 -9.22 15.60 20.97
CA GLY A 82 -8.46 16.85 20.78
C GLY A 82 -7.51 16.84 19.58
N GLU A 83 -7.13 15.66 19.07
CA GLU A 83 -6.23 15.52 17.94
C GLU A 83 -6.97 15.10 16.66
N GLY A 84 -8.17 14.50 16.81
CA GLY A 84 -8.74 13.62 15.80
C GLY A 84 -7.89 12.35 15.68
N GLY A 85 -8.49 11.21 15.37
CA GLY A 85 -7.75 9.95 15.26
C GLY A 85 -7.93 9.01 16.43
N VAL A 86 -7.37 7.81 16.28
CA VAL A 86 -7.51 6.72 17.25
C VAL A 86 -6.14 6.19 17.60
N ARG A 87 -5.84 6.23 18.90
CA ARG A 87 -4.64 5.67 19.51
C ARG A 87 -4.81 4.17 19.75
N MET A 88 -3.79 3.43 19.34
CA MET A 88 -3.62 2.00 19.52
C MET A 88 -2.39 1.81 20.42
N ARG A 89 -2.62 1.53 21.70
CA ARG A 89 -1.57 1.44 22.72
C ARG A 89 -1.36 0.00 23.15
N VAL A 90 -0.10 -0.43 23.16
CA VAL A 90 0.33 -1.68 23.83
C VAL A 90 1.14 -1.33 25.06
N THR A 91 1.04 -2.15 26.11
CA THR A 91 1.84 -1.96 27.33
C THR A 91 3.23 -2.57 27.15
N THR A 92 3.88 -2.94 28.24
CA THR A 92 5.15 -3.68 28.24
C THR A 92 4.97 -5.19 28.16
N ALA A 93 3.74 -5.70 28.29
CA ALA A 93 3.46 -7.14 28.33
C ALA A 93 3.68 -7.81 26.96
N ALA A 94 4.33 -8.98 26.95
CA ALA A 94 4.42 -9.82 25.77
C ALA A 94 3.01 -10.32 25.37
N GLY A 95 2.70 -10.34 24.08
CA GLY A 95 1.40 -10.77 23.58
C GLY A 95 0.32 -9.69 23.57
N ASP A 96 0.59 -8.49 24.13
CA ASP A 96 -0.30 -7.34 23.95
C ASP A 96 -0.42 -7.01 22.46
N ALA A 97 -1.65 -6.85 22.00
CA ALA A 97 -1.93 -6.53 20.60
C ALA A 97 -3.15 -5.64 20.45
N THR A 98 -3.09 -4.80 19.43
CA THR A 98 -4.25 -4.03 18.94
C THR A 98 -4.35 -4.21 17.43
N ILE A 99 -5.56 -4.42 16.95
CA ILE A 99 -5.87 -4.43 15.51
C ILE A 99 -7.05 -3.52 15.28
N ARG A 100 -6.97 -2.66 14.27
CA ARG A 100 -8.11 -1.93 13.73
C ARG A 100 -8.23 -2.21 12.25
N GLN A 101 -9.38 -2.71 11.84
CA GLN A 101 -9.61 -3.16 10.47
C GLN A 101 -10.92 -2.57 9.93
N SER A 102 -10.95 -2.21 8.65
CA SER A 102 -12.21 -1.93 7.96
C SER A 102 -13.07 -3.19 7.94
N ARG A 103 -14.35 -3.06 8.27
CA ARG A 103 -15.31 -4.16 8.05
C ARG A 103 -15.41 -4.60 6.60
N PRO A 104 -15.54 -3.69 5.62
CA PRO A 104 -15.54 -4.11 4.23
C PRO A 104 -14.15 -4.53 3.81
N TYR A 105 -14.10 -5.67 3.12
CA TYR A 105 -13.01 -6.00 2.21
C TYR A 105 -13.26 -5.22 0.93
N HIS A 106 -12.27 -4.43 0.50
CA HIS A 106 -12.42 -3.60 -0.68
C HIS A 106 -12.29 -4.48 -1.92
N ARG A 107 -13.34 -4.51 -2.73
CA ARG A 107 -13.35 -5.36 -3.92
C ARG A 107 -12.39 -4.83 -4.98
N TYR A 108 -11.42 -5.66 -5.35
CA TYR A 108 -10.59 -5.45 -6.52
C TYR A 108 -11.39 -5.66 -7.82
N GLN A 109 -11.22 -4.74 -8.77
CA GLN A 109 -11.74 -4.85 -10.13
C GLN A 109 -10.57 -5.07 -11.08
N PRO A 110 -10.41 -6.28 -11.67
CA PRO A 110 -9.39 -6.51 -12.70
C PRO A 110 -9.49 -5.46 -13.81
N GLY A 111 -8.37 -4.90 -14.24
CA GLY A 111 -8.32 -3.76 -15.17
C GLY A 111 -8.12 -2.41 -14.50
N LYS A 112 -8.16 -2.38 -13.17
CA LYS A 112 -8.06 -1.16 -12.37
C LYS A 112 -6.99 -1.28 -11.30
N THR A 113 -6.63 -0.13 -10.75
CA THR A 113 -5.64 -0.03 -9.68
C THR A 113 -6.34 0.31 -8.37
N MET A 114 -5.98 -0.39 -7.31
CA MET A 114 -6.38 -0.04 -5.95
C MET A 114 -5.37 0.94 -5.39
N PHE A 115 -5.86 2.00 -4.75
CA PHE A 115 -5.03 3.00 -4.11
C PHE A 115 -5.54 3.27 -2.71
N MET A 116 -4.63 3.29 -1.74
CA MET A 116 -4.91 3.69 -0.36
C MET A 116 -3.96 4.81 0.03
N ALA A 117 -4.48 5.81 0.73
CA ALA A 117 -3.66 6.80 1.43
C ALA A 117 -4.16 6.96 2.87
N THR A 118 -3.23 7.09 3.82
CA THR A 118 -3.53 7.23 5.24
C THR A 118 -2.49 8.08 5.96
N ALA A 119 -2.95 8.79 6.98
CA ALA A 119 -2.08 9.46 7.95
C ALA A 119 -1.88 8.56 9.18
N VAL A 120 -0.62 8.30 9.54
CA VAL A 120 -0.28 7.50 10.71
C VAL A 120 0.96 8.01 11.42
N ASN A 121 0.94 7.97 12.75
CA ASN A 121 2.13 8.01 13.59
C ASN A 121 2.43 6.59 14.06
N LEU A 122 3.59 6.07 13.69
CA LEU A 122 4.06 4.73 14.06
C LEU A 122 4.55 4.68 15.52
N GLY A 123 4.90 5.80 16.15
CA GLY A 123 5.56 5.77 17.45
C GLY A 123 7.02 5.29 17.34
N ALA A 124 7.52 4.61 18.37
CA ALA A 124 8.92 4.19 18.44
C ALA A 124 9.16 2.81 17.80
N ALA A 125 10.26 2.66 17.06
CA ALA A 125 10.72 1.35 16.63
C ALA A 125 11.34 0.59 17.81
N LEU A 126 10.70 -0.50 18.26
CA LEU A 126 11.14 -1.30 19.41
C LEU A 126 11.44 -2.75 18.99
N SER A 127 12.56 -3.30 19.49
CA SER A 127 12.91 -4.69 19.22
C SER A 127 11.92 -5.65 19.89
N GLY A 128 11.44 -6.64 19.14
CA GLY A 128 10.40 -7.57 19.61
C GLY A 128 9.00 -6.97 19.60
N GLN A 129 8.79 -5.86 18.89
CA GLN A 129 7.48 -5.32 18.58
C GLN A 129 7.32 -5.21 17.05
N VAL A 130 6.09 -5.36 16.57
CA VAL A 130 5.75 -5.17 15.15
C VAL A 130 4.53 -4.28 14.99
N GLN A 131 4.55 -3.48 13.95
CA GLN A 131 3.53 -2.52 13.60
C GLN A 131 3.28 -2.55 12.10
N ARG A 132 2.02 -2.62 11.67
CA ARG A 132 1.65 -2.81 10.27
C ARG A 132 0.53 -1.90 9.84
N ILE A 133 0.67 -1.29 8.66
CA ILE A 133 -0.35 -0.44 8.05
C ILE A 133 -0.45 -0.74 6.55
N GLY A 134 -1.66 -1.00 6.07
CA GLY A 134 -1.92 -1.09 4.63
C GLY A 134 -3.16 -1.92 4.30
N PHE A 135 -3.11 -2.59 3.16
CA PHE A 135 -4.10 -3.58 2.78
C PHE A 135 -3.65 -4.95 3.26
N LEU A 136 -4.24 -5.46 4.33
CA LEU A 136 -3.82 -6.76 4.87
C LEU A 136 -4.89 -7.44 5.73
N ASP A 137 -4.84 -8.75 5.72
CA ASP A 137 -5.48 -9.63 6.68
C ASP A 137 -4.45 -10.64 7.25
N ASP A 138 -4.94 -11.70 7.90
CA ASP A 138 -4.08 -12.72 8.51
C ASP A 138 -3.36 -13.61 7.48
N GLY A 139 -3.90 -13.73 6.26
CA GLY A 139 -3.39 -14.59 5.20
C GLY A 139 -2.78 -13.88 4.00
N ASN A 140 -3.15 -12.62 3.74
CA ASN A 140 -2.80 -11.90 2.51
C ASN A 140 -2.61 -10.41 2.76
N GLY A 141 -1.77 -9.74 1.96
CA GLY A 141 -1.69 -8.28 2.02
C GLY A 141 -0.50 -7.66 1.33
N CYS A 142 -0.55 -6.33 1.21
CA CYS A 142 0.57 -5.46 0.90
C CYS A 142 0.55 -4.26 1.85
N PHE A 143 1.63 -4.08 2.62
CA PHE A 143 1.63 -3.15 3.75
C PHE A 143 3.03 -2.66 4.11
N PHE A 144 3.08 -1.56 4.86
CA PHE A 144 4.27 -1.13 5.59
C PHE A 144 4.38 -1.90 6.90
N GLU A 145 5.60 -2.19 7.31
CA GLU A 145 5.90 -2.76 8.63
C GLU A 145 7.02 -1.96 9.32
N GLN A 146 6.82 -1.59 10.58
CA GLN A 146 7.87 -1.16 11.50
C GLN A 146 8.13 -2.31 12.47
N GLY A 147 9.40 -2.72 12.58
CA GLY A 147 9.82 -3.81 13.46
C GLY A 147 11.16 -3.50 14.13
N ASN A 148 12.03 -4.52 14.21
CA ASN A 148 13.31 -4.39 14.91
C ASN A 148 14.22 -3.32 14.28
N PRO A 149 14.63 -2.29 15.05
CA PRO A 149 15.62 -1.33 14.57
C PRO A 149 17.02 -1.96 14.52
N SER A 150 17.84 -1.51 13.58
CA SER A 150 19.26 -1.89 13.45
C SER A 150 20.11 -0.69 13.04
N VAL A 151 21.43 -0.82 13.06
CA VAL A 151 22.34 0.28 12.63
C VAL A 151 22.06 0.72 11.19
N ALA A 152 21.76 -0.22 10.28
CA ALA A 152 21.45 0.08 8.88
C ALA A 152 19.98 0.47 8.65
N ASN A 153 19.09 0.17 9.59
CA ASN A 153 17.66 0.46 9.52
C ASN A 153 17.17 0.93 10.91
N PRO A 154 17.51 2.17 11.32
CA PRO A 154 17.29 2.64 12.69
C PRO A 154 15.81 2.74 13.08
N PHE A 155 14.91 2.78 12.10
CA PHE A 155 13.47 2.82 12.30
C PHE A 155 12.79 1.47 12.04
N GLY A 156 13.55 0.41 11.79
CA GLY A 156 13.01 -0.94 11.58
C GLY A 156 12.03 -1.07 10.41
N MET A 157 12.06 -0.14 9.45
CA MET A 157 11.05 -0.03 8.40
C MET A 157 11.25 -1.08 7.31
N ALA A 158 10.14 -1.63 6.84
CA ALA A 158 10.06 -2.53 5.71
C ALA A 158 8.74 -2.35 4.97
N VAL A 159 8.72 -2.86 3.74
CA VAL A 159 7.47 -3.13 3.00
C VAL A 159 7.32 -4.64 2.89
N VAL A 160 6.07 -5.12 2.96
CA VAL A 160 5.78 -6.54 3.05
C VAL A 160 4.66 -6.90 2.08
N VAL A 161 4.84 -8.02 1.41
CA VAL A 161 3.76 -8.76 0.77
C VAL A 161 3.53 -10.06 1.52
N ARG A 162 2.29 -10.30 1.92
CA ARG A 162 1.84 -11.53 2.58
C ARG A 162 0.99 -12.34 1.61
N SER A 163 1.22 -13.66 1.56
CA SER A 163 0.44 -14.58 0.73
C SER A 163 0.25 -15.93 1.41
N ASP A 164 -1.00 -16.43 1.40
CA ASP A 164 -1.36 -17.79 1.78
C ASP A 164 -1.55 -18.70 0.57
N ALA A 165 -1.19 -18.25 -0.64
CA ALA A 165 -1.35 -19.02 -1.88
C ALA A 165 -0.55 -20.34 -1.89
N GLY A 166 0.35 -20.54 -0.91
CA GLY A 166 1.05 -21.79 -0.66
C GLY A 166 0.47 -22.71 0.41
N GLY A 167 -0.70 -22.39 0.96
CA GLY A 167 -1.38 -23.15 2.02
C GLY A 167 -1.15 -22.59 3.42
N LEU A 168 -0.05 -21.86 3.65
CA LEU A 168 0.23 -21.13 4.89
C LEU A 168 0.66 -19.69 4.57
N PRO A 169 0.33 -18.70 5.40
CA PRO A 169 0.77 -17.32 5.21
C PRO A 169 2.29 -17.20 5.26
N VAL A 170 2.89 -16.61 4.23
CA VAL A 170 4.31 -16.29 4.16
C VAL A 170 4.49 -14.81 3.85
N ASP A 171 5.34 -14.16 4.64
CA ASP A 171 5.71 -12.74 4.46
C ASP A 171 7.00 -12.64 3.64
N THR A 172 6.91 -11.96 2.50
CA THR A 172 8.09 -11.47 1.75
C THR A 172 8.37 -10.05 2.19
N ARG A 173 9.36 -9.88 3.06
CA ARG A 173 9.73 -8.61 3.70
C ARG A 173 10.93 -7.97 3.02
N ILE A 174 10.82 -6.71 2.62
CA ILE A 174 11.90 -5.91 2.03
C ILE A 174 12.19 -4.72 2.95
N GLU A 175 13.32 -4.78 3.64
CA GLU A 175 13.78 -3.72 4.54
C GLU A 175 14.19 -2.45 3.79
N LEU A 176 14.10 -1.31 4.48
CA LEU A 176 14.40 0.03 3.95
C LEU A 176 15.71 0.13 3.15
N PRO A 177 16.85 -0.48 3.58
CA PRO A 177 18.09 -0.41 2.81
C PRO A 177 17.99 -1.04 1.41
N ASN A 178 17.02 -1.95 1.20
CA ASN A 178 16.83 -2.70 -0.04
C ASN A 178 15.71 -2.11 -0.93
N TRP A 179 15.19 -0.93 -0.61
CA TRP A 179 14.14 -0.29 -1.39
C TRP A 179 14.64 0.21 -2.76
N ASN A 180 13.77 0.24 -3.78
CA ASN A 180 14.14 0.45 -5.20
C ASN A 180 13.37 1.56 -5.93
N GLY A 181 12.45 2.28 -5.28
CA GLY A 181 11.87 3.54 -5.77
C GLY A 181 12.84 4.74 -5.69
N ASP A 182 12.33 5.94 -5.42
CA ASP A 182 13.13 7.15 -5.25
C ASP A 182 14.04 7.04 -4.01
N ALA A 183 15.34 7.17 -4.24
CA ALA A 183 16.37 7.12 -3.21
C ALA A 183 16.59 8.48 -2.54
N SER A 184 16.26 9.60 -3.20
CA SER A 184 16.54 10.95 -2.73
C SER A 184 15.86 11.27 -1.39
N PRO A 185 14.54 11.02 -1.18
CA PRO A 185 13.89 11.40 0.06
C PRO A 185 14.16 10.41 1.21
N ARG A 186 14.54 9.16 0.94
CA ARG A 186 14.54 8.10 1.97
C ARG A 186 15.43 8.37 3.17
N PRO A 187 16.69 8.82 3.02
CA PRO A 187 17.55 9.07 4.18
C PRO A 187 17.05 10.23 5.05
N SER A 188 16.21 11.11 4.49
CA SER A 188 15.65 12.27 5.18
C SER A 188 14.27 12.03 5.81
N ILE A 189 13.64 10.87 5.62
CA ILE A 189 12.35 10.57 6.25
C ILE A 189 12.58 10.27 7.73
N ASP A 190 12.07 11.16 8.59
CA ASP A 190 11.97 10.95 10.03
C ASP A 190 10.67 10.17 10.34
N TRP A 191 10.80 8.86 10.56
CA TRP A 191 9.69 7.95 10.84
C TRP A 191 9.08 8.13 12.24
N THR A 192 9.64 9.00 13.09
CA THR A 192 9.05 9.39 14.38
C THR A 192 7.93 10.42 14.23
N ARG A 193 7.76 10.99 13.02
CA ARG A 193 6.71 11.96 12.70
C ARG A 193 5.50 11.28 12.08
N ILE A 194 4.41 12.05 11.97
CA ILE A 194 3.23 11.63 11.20
C ILE A 194 3.63 11.45 9.74
N GLN A 195 3.28 10.30 9.17
CA GLN A 195 3.53 9.96 7.78
C GLN A 195 2.22 9.98 6.99
N MET A 196 2.27 10.52 5.78
CA MET A 196 1.20 10.41 4.79
C MET A 196 1.51 9.25 3.85
N LEU A 197 1.19 8.02 4.26
CA LEU A 197 1.56 6.81 3.53
C LEU A 197 0.56 6.51 2.42
N PHE A 198 1.03 5.89 1.35
CA PHE A 198 0.18 5.28 0.34
C PHE A 198 0.65 3.89 -0.08
N VAL A 199 -0.32 3.06 -0.43
CA VAL A 199 -0.12 1.74 -1.05
C VAL A 199 -0.99 1.66 -2.31
N GLU A 200 -0.38 1.26 -3.41
CA GLU A 200 -1.04 1.16 -4.71
C GLU A 200 -0.76 -0.21 -5.31
N TYR A 201 -1.79 -0.92 -5.80
CA TYR A 201 -1.59 -2.22 -6.43
C TYR A 201 -2.60 -2.51 -7.54
N ALA A 202 -2.16 -3.35 -8.48
CA ALA A 202 -3.02 -4.11 -9.35
C ALA A 202 -2.78 -5.58 -9.02
N TRP A 203 -3.84 -6.34 -8.73
CA TRP A 203 -3.67 -7.71 -8.27
C TRP A 203 -3.36 -8.66 -9.42
N TYR A 204 -4.31 -8.94 -10.33
CA TYR A 204 -4.15 -9.87 -11.47
C TYR A 204 -3.44 -11.21 -11.12
N GLY A 205 -3.38 -11.59 -9.84
CA GLY A 205 -2.42 -12.56 -9.32
C GLY A 205 -0.97 -12.07 -9.28
N ALA A 206 -0.42 -11.53 -10.38
CA ALA A 206 1.01 -11.17 -10.50
C ALA A 206 1.24 -9.70 -10.90
N GLY A 207 0.30 -8.82 -10.56
CA GLY A 207 0.42 -7.39 -10.84
C GLY A 207 1.33 -6.66 -9.86
N MET A 208 1.68 -5.41 -10.20
CA MET A 208 2.60 -4.61 -9.40
C MET A 208 1.98 -4.14 -8.09
N VAL A 209 2.87 -3.94 -7.13
CA VAL A 209 2.59 -3.31 -5.85
C VAL A 209 3.60 -2.19 -5.62
N ARG A 210 3.13 -1.06 -5.10
CA ARG A 210 3.91 0.14 -4.87
C ARG A 210 3.59 0.70 -3.48
N TRP A 211 4.63 1.13 -2.79
CA TRP A 211 4.56 1.77 -1.49
C TRP A 211 5.21 3.14 -1.57
N GLY A 212 4.62 4.13 -0.93
CA GLY A 212 5.20 5.45 -0.88
C GLY A 212 4.65 6.35 0.22
N VAL A 213 5.12 7.59 0.19
CA VAL A 213 4.75 8.65 1.14
C VAL A 213 4.49 9.94 0.37
N PHE A 214 3.58 10.78 0.84
CA PHE A 214 3.42 12.15 0.37
C PHE A 214 4.29 13.08 1.22
N ILE A 215 5.17 13.83 0.57
CA ILE A 215 6.02 14.86 1.21
C ILE A 215 5.84 16.15 0.42
N ASP A 216 5.47 17.23 1.10
CA ASP A 216 5.25 18.56 0.50
C ASP A 216 4.31 18.53 -0.72
N GLY A 217 3.25 17.71 -0.63
CA GLY A 217 2.25 17.54 -1.71
C GLY A 217 2.71 16.66 -2.87
N VAL A 218 3.89 16.05 -2.81
CA VAL A 218 4.45 15.19 -3.87
C VAL A 218 4.43 13.72 -3.44
N ALA A 219 3.93 12.85 -4.31
CA ALA A 219 3.96 11.41 -4.10
C ALA A 219 5.38 10.85 -4.33
N GLN A 220 6.00 10.36 -3.27
CA GLN A 220 7.33 9.75 -3.28
C GLN A 220 7.20 8.23 -3.24
N VAL A 221 7.56 7.55 -4.33
CA VAL A 221 7.56 6.09 -4.38
C VAL A 221 8.79 5.55 -3.65
N LEU A 222 8.59 4.82 -2.57
CA LEU A 222 9.68 4.29 -1.75
C LEU A 222 10.14 2.94 -2.29
N HIS A 223 9.21 2.01 -2.55
CA HIS A 223 9.53 0.70 -3.11
C HIS A 223 8.44 0.25 -4.08
N GLN A 224 8.83 -0.59 -5.04
CA GLN A 224 7.92 -1.23 -5.97
C GLN A 224 8.33 -2.68 -6.26
N ILE A 225 7.33 -3.53 -6.41
CA ILE A 225 7.45 -4.88 -6.95
C ILE A 225 6.75 -4.87 -8.31
N GLY A 226 7.49 -5.11 -9.39
CA GLY A 226 6.97 -5.03 -10.76
C GLY A 226 5.98 -6.14 -11.16
N PHE A 227 5.38 -5.97 -12.35
CA PHE A 227 4.43 -6.92 -12.97
C PHE A 227 5.12 -8.10 -13.61
N GLY A 228 4.59 -9.31 -13.38
CA GLY A 228 4.80 -10.50 -14.22
C GLY A 228 6.26 -10.94 -14.42
N ASN A 229 6.44 -12.17 -14.89
CA ASN A 229 7.76 -12.71 -15.28
C ASN A 229 8.91 -12.46 -14.28
N ARG A 230 8.60 -12.42 -12.97
CA ARG A 230 9.59 -12.20 -11.93
C ARG A 230 10.21 -13.54 -11.56
N ALA A 231 11.54 -13.57 -11.48
CA ALA A 231 12.26 -14.77 -11.05
C ALA A 231 11.69 -15.30 -9.71
N GLY A 232 11.37 -16.59 -9.67
CA GLY A 232 10.80 -17.25 -8.49
C GLY A 232 9.29 -17.01 -8.26
N GLN A 233 8.60 -16.20 -9.07
CA GLN A 233 7.16 -15.98 -8.93
C GLN A 233 6.35 -17.07 -9.65
N ALA A 234 6.15 -18.22 -8.99
CA ALA A 234 5.29 -19.30 -9.49
C ALA A 234 3.82 -19.21 -9.01
N ARG A 235 3.54 -18.29 -8.08
CA ARG A 235 2.24 -18.11 -7.42
C ARG A 235 1.88 -16.63 -7.39
N PRO A 236 0.58 -16.30 -7.24
CA PRO A 236 0.19 -14.91 -7.09
C PRO A 236 0.80 -14.29 -5.82
N TRP A 237 1.06 -13.00 -5.85
CA TRP A 237 1.66 -12.28 -4.72
C TRP A 237 0.70 -12.22 -3.51
N ALA A 238 -0.60 -12.41 -3.73
CA ALA A 238 -1.61 -12.71 -2.70
C ALA A 238 -2.70 -13.59 -3.33
N ARG A 239 -3.36 -14.45 -2.55
CA ARG A 239 -4.48 -15.28 -3.03
C ARG A 239 -5.69 -14.45 -3.45
N THR A 240 -5.87 -13.27 -2.86
CA THR A 240 -6.99 -12.37 -3.15
C THR A 240 -6.48 -10.94 -3.30
N GLY A 241 -7.04 -10.22 -4.28
CA GLY A 241 -6.92 -8.76 -4.37
C GLY A 241 -7.97 -8.03 -3.54
N ASN A 242 -8.97 -8.73 -3.00
CA ASN A 242 -9.94 -8.11 -2.09
C ASN A 242 -9.35 -8.11 -0.70
N LEU A 243 -8.96 -6.93 -0.21
CA LEU A 243 -8.27 -6.76 1.07
C LEU A 243 -8.92 -5.64 1.87
N PRO A 244 -8.98 -5.75 3.21
CA PRO A 244 -9.40 -4.65 4.06
C PRO A 244 -8.23 -3.71 4.31
N VAL A 245 -8.54 -2.49 4.74
CA VAL A 245 -7.54 -1.65 5.40
C VAL A 245 -7.34 -2.15 6.82
N ARG A 246 -6.08 -2.31 7.25
CA ARG A 246 -5.76 -2.67 8.64
C ARG A 246 -4.59 -1.87 9.18
N TYR A 247 -4.73 -1.48 10.45
CA TYR A 247 -3.68 -1.05 11.36
C TYR A 247 -3.48 -2.13 12.42
N GLU A 248 -2.25 -2.53 12.70
CA GLU A 248 -1.95 -3.59 13.67
C GLU A 248 -0.69 -3.23 14.44
N GLN A 249 -0.69 -3.46 15.75
CA GLN A 249 0.48 -3.33 16.61
C GLN A 249 0.52 -4.49 17.61
N ARG A 250 1.68 -5.14 17.75
CA ARG A 250 1.85 -6.32 18.62
C ARG A 250 3.21 -6.34 19.31
N ASN A 251 3.21 -6.69 20.59
CA ASN A 251 4.41 -7.09 21.32
C ASN A 251 4.67 -8.58 21.12
N LEU A 252 5.71 -8.95 20.39
CA LEU A 252 6.17 -10.33 20.25
C LEU A 252 6.93 -10.81 21.48
N THR A 253 7.61 -9.88 22.15
CA THR A 253 8.28 -10.09 23.44
C THR A 253 7.91 -8.99 24.42
N ALA A 254 8.26 -9.17 25.70
CA ALA A 254 8.13 -8.11 26.68
C ALA A 254 8.96 -6.89 26.26
N GLN A 255 8.42 -5.69 26.52
CA GLN A 255 9.01 -4.41 26.13
C GLN A 255 9.45 -3.62 27.37
N ALA A 256 10.45 -2.76 27.22
CA ALA A 256 10.89 -1.88 28.30
C ALA A 256 9.91 -0.72 28.55
N THR A 257 9.21 -0.28 27.49
CA THR A 257 8.26 0.83 27.52
C THR A 257 7.01 0.49 26.73
N SER A 258 5.90 1.13 27.08
CA SER A 258 4.70 1.15 26.23
C SER A 258 4.99 1.85 24.89
N ASN A 259 4.24 1.50 23.86
CA ASN A 259 4.27 2.22 22.58
C ASN A 259 2.87 2.51 22.06
N ASP A 260 2.73 3.62 21.36
CA ASP A 260 1.46 4.10 20.79
C ASP A 260 1.61 4.24 19.27
N MET A 261 0.76 3.57 18.51
CA MET A 261 0.48 3.91 17.11
C MET A 261 -0.82 4.72 17.07
N THR A 262 -0.85 5.80 16.30
CA THR A 262 -2.07 6.61 16.12
C THR A 262 -2.36 6.76 14.64
N HIS A 263 -3.58 6.40 14.23
CA HIS A 263 -4.04 6.62 12.84
C HIS A 263 -5.17 7.64 12.81
N TYR A 264 -5.23 8.36 11.68
CA TYR A 264 -6.18 9.44 11.43
C TYR A 264 -6.98 9.08 10.18
N GLY A 265 -7.15 10.01 9.23
CA GLY A 265 -7.91 9.75 8.02
C GLY A 265 -7.32 8.67 7.11
N VAL A 266 -8.19 7.93 6.43
CA VAL A 266 -7.84 7.00 5.35
C VAL A 266 -8.80 7.13 4.18
N SER A 267 -8.27 7.00 2.97
CA SER A 267 -9.03 6.89 1.73
C SER A 267 -8.61 5.65 0.95
N VAL A 268 -9.57 4.99 0.32
CA VAL A 268 -9.38 3.91 -0.65
C VAL A 268 -10.08 4.31 -1.94
N CYS A 269 -9.33 4.31 -3.03
CA CYS A 269 -9.79 4.65 -4.37
C CYS A 269 -9.59 3.47 -5.32
N ILE A 270 -10.42 3.44 -6.37
CA ILE A 270 -10.21 2.60 -7.56
C ILE A 270 -9.93 3.52 -8.73
N GLU A 271 -8.71 3.46 -9.25
CA GLU A 271 -8.30 4.21 -10.44
C GLU A 271 -8.95 3.60 -11.68
N GLY A 272 -9.65 4.44 -12.46
CA GLY A 272 -10.52 4.01 -13.55
C GLY A 272 -12.01 4.05 -13.21
N GLY A 273 -12.38 4.59 -12.05
CA GLY A 273 -13.76 4.76 -11.61
C GLY A 273 -14.38 3.47 -11.05
N VAL A 274 -15.56 3.60 -10.45
CA VAL A 274 -16.34 2.46 -9.95
C VAL A 274 -17.37 2.10 -11.00
N ASP A 275 -17.29 0.88 -11.53
CA ASP A 275 -18.38 0.36 -12.34
C ASP A 275 -19.45 -0.20 -11.41
N ASP A 276 -20.68 0.32 -11.51
CA ASP A 276 -21.84 -0.34 -10.93
C ASP A 276 -21.93 -1.74 -11.53
N GLN A 277 -21.82 -2.75 -10.69
CA GLN A 277 -21.82 -4.13 -11.14
C GLN A 277 -23.17 -4.49 -11.76
N ARG A 278 -23.25 -4.50 -13.09
CA ARG A 278 -24.45 -4.94 -13.85
C ARG A 278 -24.61 -6.46 -13.93
N GLY A 279 -24.19 -7.21 -12.91
CA GLY A 279 -24.51 -8.64 -12.77
C GLY A 279 -23.37 -9.53 -12.27
N PHE A 280 -23.75 -10.74 -11.84
CA PHE A 280 -22.85 -11.88 -11.69
C PHE A 280 -22.95 -12.70 -12.98
N THR A 281 -21.86 -12.81 -13.74
CA THR A 281 -21.79 -13.83 -14.80
C THR A 281 -21.12 -15.04 -14.17
N TYR A 282 -21.91 -15.93 -13.59
CA TYR A 282 -21.40 -17.21 -13.12
C TYR A 282 -20.71 -17.94 -14.28
N GLY A 283 -19.52 -18.44 -14.02
CA GLY A 283 -18.87 -19.53 -14.77
C GLY A 283 -18.35 -20.54 -13.76
N TYR A 284 -19.25 -21.13 -12.96
CA TYR A 284 -18.90 -22.23 -12.08
C TYR A 284 -18.86 -23.53 -12.89
N GLY A 285 -17.75 -24.26 -12.85
CA GLY A 285 -17.67 -25.68 -13.22
C GLY A 285 -17.48 -25.98 -14.71
N MET A 286 -16.30 -25.69 -15.28
CA MET A 286 -15.88 -26.30 -16.54
C MET A 286 -15.28 -27.68 -16.26
N ALA A 287 -16.11 -28.67 -15.92
CA ALA A 287 -15.68 -30.07 -15.94
C ALA A 287 -15.48 -30.49 -17.40
N LEU A 288 -14.32 -31.08 -17.71
CA LEU A 288 -13.83 -31.35 -19.08
C LEU A 288 -14.72 -32.29 -19.93
N GLN A 289 -15.83 -32.82 -19.38
CA GLN A 289 -16.60 -33.91 -20.00
C GLN A 289 -18.13 -33.74 -20.01
N THR A 290 -18.70 -32.59 -19.63
CA THR A 290 -20.17 -32.47 -19.66
C THR A 290 -20.68 -32.32 -21.11
N PRO A 291 -21.52 -33.23 -21.64
CA PRO A 291 -22.05 -33.13 -23.00
C PRO A 291 -22.93 -31.88 -23.13
N ARG A 292 -22.73 -31.14 -24.23
CA ARG A 292 -23.53 -29.95 -24.54
C ARG A 292 -24.98 -30.38 -24.79
N ARG A 293 -25.93 -29.72 -24.13
CA ARG A 293 -27.33 -29.72 -24.59
C ARG A 293 -27.34 -29.12 -26.00
N THR A 294 -27.45 -29.98 -27.00
CA THR A 294 -27.86 -29.58 -28.34
C THR A 294 -29.19 -28.86 -28.22
N VAL A 295 -29.24 -27.61 -28.68
CA VAL A 295 -30.51 -26.98 -28.98
C VAL A 295 -30.87 -27.48 -30.38
N ALA A 296 -32.00 -28.18 -30.51
CA ALA A 296 -32.54 -28.53 -31.81
C ALA A 296 -32.89 -27.22 -32.55
N ALA A 297 -32.67 -27.23 -33.86
CA ALA A 297 -32.96 -26.09 -34.76
C ALA A 297 -34.40 -25.59 -34.62
#